data_AF-A0A5K3F3C6-F1
#
_entry.id   AF-A0A5K3F3C6-F1
#
_cell.length_a   1.000
_cell.length_b   1.000
_cell.length_c   1.000
_cell.angle_alpha   90.00
_cell.angle_beta   90.00
_cell.angle_gamma   90.00
#
_symmetry.space_group_name_H-M   'P 1'
#
loop_
_entity.id
_entity.type
_entity.pdbx_description
1 polymer ?
#
loop_
_entity_poly.entity_id
_entity_poly.type
_entity_poly.pdbx_seq_one_letter_code
_entity_poly.pdbx_strand_id
1 'polypeptide(L)'
;MLATINTFVNLEIRLVQIAAVWWPRNSHTKSSTQPSIFELVEQINQMKVHREFYLEFSQDPHTFITRWLASQSHDLQQMTDATPGHPEQERHADFYDASWVHEAVKRYLYNRVVQRRQELEHALNLGNQ
;
A
#
# COMPACT_ATOMS: atom_id res chain seq x y z
N MET A 1 2.43 5.92 -12.87
CA MET A 1 3.62 5.23 -12.33
C MET A 1 3.31 3.95 -11.59
N LEU A 2 2.28 3.90 -10.73
CA LEU A 2 1.65 2.63 -10.35
C LEU A 2 1.18 1.86 -11.58
N ALA A 3 0.61 2.52 -12.60
CA ALA A 3 0.26 1.89 -13.87
C ALA A 3 1.47 1.22 -14.56
N THR A 4 2.67 1.81 -14.48
CA THR A 4 3.89 1.32 -15.15
C THR A 4 4.51 0.13 -14.41
N ILE A 5 4.57 0.21 -13.07
CA ILE A 5 5.02 -0.89 -12.20
C ILE A 5 4.02 -2.06 -12.27
N ASN A 6 2.71 -1.79 -12.26
CA ASN A 6 1.68 -2.81 -12.37
C ASN A 6 1.66 -3.45 -13.77
N THR A 7 1.85 -2.69 -14.86
CA THR A 7 2.01 -3.29 -16.20
C THR A 7 3.27 -4.14 -16.31
N PHE A 8 4.35 -3.78 -15.62
CA PHE A 8 5.61 -4.52 -15.64
C PHE A 8 5.53 -5.83 -14.84
N VAL A 9 4.94 -5.78 -13.63
CA VAL A 9 4.61 -6.98 -12.84
C VAL A 9 3.61 -7.87 -13.58
N ASN A 10 2.64 -7.30 -14.32
CA ASN A 10 1.73 -8.08 -15.16
C ASN A 10 2.43 -8.70 -16.38
N LEU A 11 3.42 -8.03 -16.99
CA LEU A 11 4.22 -8.60 -18.07
C LEU A 11 5.12 -9.74 -17.56
N GLU A 12 5.72 -9.57 -16.38
CA GLU A 12 6.47 -10.59 -15.62
C GLU A 12 5.59 -11.82 -15.35
N ILE A 13 4.38 -11.63 -14.78
CA ILE A 13 3.43 -12.72 -14.54
C ILE A 13 3.07 -13.42 -15.85
N ARG A 14 2.86 -12.68 -16.94
CA ARG A 14 2.57 -13.28 -18.25
C ARG A 14 3.75 -14.02 -18.85
N LEU A 15 4.98 -13.52 -18.71
CA LEU A 15 6.19 -14.21 -19.18
C LEU A 15 6.48 -15.46 -18.36
N VAL A 16 6.27 -15.42 -17.04
CA VAL A 16 6.36 -16.57 -16.14
C VAL A 16 5.27 -17.59 -16.44
N GLN A 17 4.02 -17.17 -16.72
CA GLN A 17 2.94 -18.06 -17.13
C GLN A 17 3.17 -18.69 -18.52
N ILE A 18 3.67 -17.92 -19.49
CA ILE A 18 4.04 -18.43 -20.81
C ILE A 18 5.20 -19.43 -20.69
N ALA A 19 6.22 -19.13 -19.88
CA ALA A 19 7.32 -20.04 -19.60
C ALA A 19 6.84 -21.32 -18.88
N ALA A 20 5.97 -21.19 -17.87
CA ALA A 20 5.42 -22.32 -17.12
C ALA A 20 4.50 -23.23 -17.96
N VAL A 21 3.80 -22.67 -18.96
CA VAL A 21 2.91 -23.42 -19.87
C VAL A 21 3.67 -24.04 -21.04
N TRP A 22 4.68 -23.36 -21.58
CA TRP A 22 5.44 -23.84 -22.73
C TRP A 22 6.46 -24.93 -22.36
N TRP A 23 6.93 -24.94 -21.11
CA TRP A 23 8.07 -25.75 -20.67
C TRP A 23 7.80 -27.24 -20.37
N PRO A 24 6.66 -27.65 -19.74
CA PRO A 24 6.32 -29.06 -19.60
C PRO A 24 6.13 -29.77 -20.96
N ARG A 25 5.79 -29.01 -22.00
CA ARG A 25 5.55 -29.53 -23.35
C ARG A 25 6.84 -29.91 -24.10
N ASN A 26 8.00 -29.42 -23.67
CA ASN A 26 9.32 -29.67 -24.30
C ASN A 26 10.30 -30.47 -23.43
N SER A 27 9.86 -31.06 -22.31
CA SER A 27 10.74 -31.62 -21.27
C SER A 27 11.25 -33.05 -21.52
N HIS A 28 11.90 -33.33 -22.65
CA HIS A 28 12.51 -34.67 -22.86
C HIS A 28 14.03 -34.73 -22.69
N THR A 29 14.72 -33.59 -22.58
CA THR A 29 16.15 -33.59 -22.20
C THR A 29 16.51 -32.30 -21.45
N LYS A 30 16.50 -32.33 -20.11
CA LYS A 30 17.05 -31.23 -19.29
C LYS A 30 18.43 -31.63 -18.80
N SER A 31 19.48 -31.07 -19.42
CA SER A 31 20.85 -31.13 -18.91
C SER A 31 20.97 -30.25 -17.66
N SER A 32 21.94 -30.57 -16.80
CA SER A 32 22.27 -29.93 -15.52
C SER A 32 22.57 -28.42 -15.56
N THR A 33 22.44 -27.76 -16.72
CA THR A 33 22.76 -26.34 -16.97
C THR A 33 21.57 -25.40 -16.81
N GLN A 34 20.36 -25.92 -16.57
CA GLN A 34 19.12 -25.14 -16.49
C GLN A 34 19.00 -24.16 -15.29
N PRO A 35 19.47 -24.48 -14.07
CA PRO A 35 19.36 -23.56 -12.93
C PRO A 35 20.11 -22.24 -13.15
N SER A 36 21.27 -22.31 -13.82
CA SER A 36 22.12 -21.15 -14.11
C SER A 36 21.47 -20.16 -15.10
N ILE A 37 20.67 -20.64 -16.04
CA ILE A 37 19.97 -19.76 -17.00
C ILE A 37 18.86 -18.99 -16.29
N PHE A 38 18.11 -19.64 -15.39
CA PHE A 38 17.07 -18.98 -14.62
C PHE A 38 17.66 -17.90 -13.70
N GLU A 39 18.73 -18.22 -12.96
CA GLU A 39 19.43 -17.26 -12.10
C GLU A 39 19.99 -16.07 -12.89
N LEU A 40 20.52 -16.30 -14.10
CA LEU A 40 21.02 -15.24 -14.97
C LEU A 40 19.88 -14.31 -15.44
N VAL A 41 18.73 -14.88 -15.81
CA VAL A 41 17.55 -14.10 -16.22
C VAL A 41 17.05 -13.23 -15.07
N GLU A 42 17.00 -13.76 -13.86
CA GLU A 42 16.63 -13.01 -12.67
C GLU A 42 17.63 -11.88 -12.38
N GLN A 43 18.93 -12.15 -12.49
CA GLN A 43 19.98 -11.14 -12.31
C GLN A 43 19.87 -10.01 -13.35
N ILE A 44 19.63 -10.34 -14.63
CA ILE A 44 19.41 -9.35 -15.69
C ILE A 44 18.19 -8.47 -15.37
N ASN A 45 17.13 -9.07 -14.85
CA ASN A 45 15.93 -8.33 -14.49
C ASN A 45 16.18 -7.36 -13.32
N GLN A 46 16.86 -7.82 -12.26
CA GLN A 46 17.26 -6.96 -11.15
C GLN A 46 18.13 -5.79 -11.62
N MET A 47 19.10 -6.04 -12.49
CA MET A 47 19.94 -4.99 -13.08
C MET A 47 19.12 -3.98 -13.89
N LYS A 48 18.12 -4.44 -14.65
CA LYS A 48 17.22 -3.58 -15.41
C LYS A 48 16.41 -2.67 -14.48
N VAL A 49 15.82 -3.23 -13.43
CA VAL A 49 15.04 -2.48 -12.42
C VAL A 49 15.92 -1.41 -11.76
N HIS A 50 17.14 -1.76 -11.33
CA HIS A 50 18.07 -0.81 -10.75
C HIS A 50 18.42 0.32 -11.73
N ARG A 51 18.72 -0.02 -12.99
CA ARG A 51 19.04 0.97 -14.02
C ARG A 51 17.89 1.94 -14.23
N GLU A 52 16.66 1.45 -14.36
CA GLU A 52 15.48 2.28 -14.57
C GLU A 52 15.22 3.20 -13.37
N PHE A 53 15.39 2.70 -12.15
CA PHE A 53 15.27 3.48 -10.92
C PHE A 53 16.26 4.67 -10.88
N TYR A 54 17.56 4.41 -11.09
CA TYR A 54 18.57 5.46 -11.03
C TYR A 54 18.49 6.43 -12.21
N LEU A 55 18.08 5.94 -13.39
CA LEU A 55 17.88 6.79 -14.55
C LEU A 55 16.74 7.78 -14.31
N GLU A 56 15.60 7.31 -13.81
CA GLU A 56 14.46 8.18 -13.49
C GLU A 56 14.83 9.22 -12.41
N PHE A 57 15.55 8.80 -11.37
CA PHE A 57 16.08 9.71 -10.36
C PHE A 57 16.99 10.78 -10.95
N SER A 58 17.88 10.42 -11.87
CA SER A 58 18.81 11.38 -12.49
C SER A 58 18.15 12.40 -13.42
N GLN A 59 16.94 12.11 -13.93
CA GLN A 59 16.23 12.99 -14.84
C GLN A 59 15.49 14.12 -14.11
N ASP A 60 14.83 13.79 -12.99
CA ASP A 60 14.14 14.76 -12.12
C ASP A 60 14.15 14.27 -10.67
N PRO A 61 15.21 14.55 -9.90
CA PRO A 61 15.37 14.00 -8.56
C PRO A 61 14.31 14.52 -7.58
N HIS A 62 13.82 15.75 -7.78
CA HIS A 62 12.84 16.36 -6.89
C HIS A 62 11.49 15.63 -6.97
N THR A 63 10.92 15.56 -8.18
CA THR A 63 9.64 14.88 -8.39
C THR A 63 9.75 13.38 -8.10
N PHE A 64 10.90 12.77 -8.44
CA PHE A 64 11.17 11.37 -8.13
C PHE A 64 11.09 11.10 -6.62
N ILE A 65 11.80 11.87 -5.79
CA ILE A 65 11.84 11.66 -4.34
C ILE A 65 10.44 11.83 -3.74
N THR A 66 9.70 12.89 -4.09
CA THR A 66 8.37 13.14 -3.53
C THR A 66 7.42 11.97 -3.79
N ARG A 67 7.42 11.48 -5.03
CA ARG A 67 6.60 10.35 -5.43
C ARG A 67 7.08 9.03 -4.83
N TRP A 68 8.39 8.83 -4.74
CA TRP A 68 8.96 7.63 -4.12
C TRP A 68 8.59 7.55 -2.64
N LEU A 69 8.73 8.64 -1.90
CA LEU A 69 8.29 8.74 -0.50
C LEU A 69 6.79 8.47 -0.34
N ALA A 70 5.96 9.03 -1.22
CA ALA A 70 4.52 8.76 -1.21
C ALA A 70 4.21 7.26 -1.44
N SER A 71 4.91 6.61 -2.38
CA SER A 71 4.79 5.17 -2.61
C SER A 71 5.18 4.37 -1.38
N GLN A 72 6.35 4.63 -0.81
CA GLN A 72 6.83 3.91 0.38
C GLN A 72 5.92 4.10 1.59
N SER A 73 5.37 5.31 1.77
CA SER A 73 4.37 5.55 2.81
C SER A 73 3.09 4.74 2.59
N HIS A 74 2.63 4.62 1.35
CA HIS A 74 1.45 3.83 1.03
C HIS A 74 1.67 2.33 1.23
N ASP A 75 2.81 1.82 0.74
CA ASP A 75 3.20 0.42 0.90
C ASP A 75 3.30 0.05 2.39
N LEU A 76 3.89 0.93 3.21
CA LEU A 76 3.97 0.76 4.67
C LEU A 76 2.58 0.69 5.33
N GLN A 77 1.66 1.57 4.93
CA GLN A 77 0.27 1.55 5.43
C GLN A 77 -0.43 0.23 5.09
N GLN A 78 -0.25 -0.26 3.86
CA GLN A 78 -0.82 -1.55 3.44
C GLN A 78 -0.26 -2.73 4.23
N MET A 79 1.04 -2.72 4.54
CA MET A 79 1.68 -3.81 5.30
C MET A 79 1.33 -3.81 6.79
N THR A 80 1.01 -2.66 7.37
CA THR A 80 0.81 -2.53 8.82
C THR A 80 -0.64 -2.69 9.26
N ASP A 81 -1.59 -2.89 8.33
CA ASP A 81 -3.04 -2.80 8.58
C ASP A 81 -3.39 -1.56 9.43
N ALA A 82 -2.56 -0.52 9.33
CA ALA A 82 -2.72 0.68 10.14
C ALA A 82 -4.08 1.25 9.79
N THR A 83 -4.91 1.46 10.82
CA THR A 83 -6.23 2.07 10.65
C THR A 83 -6.06 3.30 9.77
N PRO A 84 -6.89 3.47 8.71
CA PRO A 84 -6.75 4.58 7.80
C PRO A 84 -7.10 5.89 8.52
N GLY A 85 -6.12 6.42 9.24
CA GLY A 85 -6.04 7.79 9.69
C GLY A 85 -4.90 8.40 8.90
N HIS A 86 -5.14 9.56 8.31
CA HIS A 86 -4.09 10.31 7.65
C HIS A 86 -3.72 11.45 8.59
N PRO A 87 -2.88 11.19 9.62
CA PRO A 87 -2.68 12.12 10.73
C PRO A 87 -2.22 13.50 10.25
N GLU A 88 -1.49 13.56 9.14
CA GLU A 88 -1.11 14.84 8.55
C GLU A 88 -2.28 15.57 7.89
N GLN A 89 -3.17 14.87 7.17
CA GLN A 89 -4.35 15.52 6.58
C GLN A 89 -5.30 16.02 7.67
N GLU A 90 -5.47 15.25 8.74
CA GLU A 90 -6.27 15.64 9.91
C GLU A 90 -5.77 16.93 10.60
N ARG A 91 -4.53 17.38 10.34
CA ARG A 91 -4.04 18.67 10.86
C ARG A 91 -4.57 19.87 10.08
N HIS A 92 -5.01 19.67 8.84
CA HIS A 92 -5.45 20.74 7.96
C HIS A 92 -6.96 20.96 8.07
N ALA A 93 -7.38 22.22 8.14
CA ALA A 93 -8.80 22.57 8.23
C ALA A 93 -9.61 22.03 7.03
N ASP A 94 -9.00 22.01 5.84
CA ASP A 94 -9.60 21.51 4.59
C ASP A 94 -10.06 20.05 4.70
N PHE A 95 -9.40 19.24 5.54
CA PHE A 95 -9.82 17.86 5.78
C PHE A 95 -11.23 17.79 6.41
N TYR A 96 -11.60 18.81 7.18
CA TYR A 96 -12.90 18.93 7.82
C TYR A 96 -13.93 19.74 6.99
N ASP A 97 -13.60 20.10 5.75
CA ASP A 97 -14.55 20.65 4.78
C ASP A 97 -15.08 19.55 3.83
N ALA A 98 -15.55 18.46 4.42
CA ALA A 98 -16.00 17.28 3.68
C ALA A 98 -17.43 16.89 4.05
N SER A 99 -18.14 16.28 3.09
CA SER A 99 -19.56 15.91 3.26
C SER A 99 -19.83 14.95 4.42
N TRP A 100 -18.84 14.13 4.81
CA TRP A 100 -18.94 13.20 5.93
C TRP A 100 -18.92 13.90 7.31
N VAL A 101 -18.43 15.14 7.38
CA VAL A 101 -18.21 15.87 8.64
C VAL A 101 -19.53 16.16 9.35
N HIS A 102 -20.56 16.54 8.61
CA HIS A 102 -21.87 16.83 9.18
C HIS A 102 -22.46 15.62 9.92
N GLU A 103 -22.35 14.43 9.33
CA GLU A 103 -22.81 13.18 9.93
C GLU A 103 -21.90 12.75 11.10
N ALA A 104 -20.58 12.91 10.95
CA ALA A 104 -19.63 12.62 12.02
C ALA A 104 -19.90 13.45 13.28
N VAL A 105 -20.18 14.75 13.14
CA VAL A 105 -20.52 15.64 14.27
C VAL A 105 -21.80 15.18 14.97
N LYS A 106 -22.84 14.79 14.22
CA LYS A 106 -24.09 14.27 14.81
C LYS A 106 -23.85 13.02 15.64
N ARG A 107 -23.11 12.06 15.09
CA ARG A 107 -22.75 10.80 15.78
C ARG A 107 -21.95 11.08 17.04
N TYR A 108 -20.97 11.97 16.95
CA TYR A 108 -20.15 12.39 18.08
C TYR A 108 -21.01 12.99 19.21
N LEU A 109 -21.89 13.94 18.88
CA LEU A 109 -22.75 14.58 19.87
C LEU A 109 -23.70 13.58 20.53
N TYR A 110 -24.32 12.70 19.75
CA TYR A 110 -25.19 11.65 20.27
C TYR A 110 -24.44 10.75 21.26
N ASN A 111 -23.27 10.22 20.86
CA ASN A 111 -22.46 9.36 21.71
C ASN A 111 -22.01 10.06 23.00
N ARG A 112 -21.65 11.35 22.90
CA ARG A 112 -21.25 12.15 24.06
C ARG A 112 -22.40 12.37 25.04
N VAL A 113 -23.62 12.61 24.54
CA VAL A 113 -24.82 12.74 25.39
C VAL A 113 -25.14 11.43 26.09
N VAL A 114 -25.10 10.31 25.36
CA VAL A 114 -25.33 8.98 25.93
C VAL A 114 -24.28 8.66 27.00
N GLN A 115 -23.00 8.93 26.74
CA GLN A 115 -21.93 8.74 27.71
C GLN A 115 -22.15 9.56 28.99
N ARG A 116 -22.49 10.85 28.86
CA ARG A 116 -22.79 11.71 30.02
C ARG A 116 -23.98 11.20 30.84
N ARG A 117 -25.01 10.68 30.17
CA ARG A 117 -26.15 10.07 30.84
C ARG A 117 -25.72 8.84 31.64
N GLN A 118 -24.90 7.96 31.07
CA GLN A 118 -24.39 6.77 31.75
C GLN A 118 -23.52 7.13 32.96
N GLU A 119 -22.65 8.13 32.83
CA GLU A 119 -21.83 8.64 33.94
C GLU A 119 -22.70 9.13 35.11
N LEU A 120 -23.79 9.84 34.82
CA LEU A 120 -24.73 10.33 35.83
C LEU A 120 -25.54 9.20 36.48
N GLU A 121 -26.06 8.26 35.69
CA GLU A 121 -26.76 7.08 36.22
C GLU A 121 -25.84 6.26 37.14
N HIS A 122 -24.57 6.10 36.77
CA HIS A 122 -23.58 5.43 37.61
C HIS A 122 -23.28 6.20 38.91
N ALA A 123 -23.11 7.52 38.84
CA ALA A 123 -22.87 8.35 40.03
C ALA A 123 -24.06 8.36 41.00
N LEU A 124 -25.30 8.38 40.48
CA LEU A 124 -26.52 8.33 41.28
C LEU A 124 -26.72 6.94 41.93
N ASN A 125 -26.35 5.86 41.24
CA ASN A 125 -26.43 4.52 41.80
C ASN A 125 -25.41 4.28 42.93
N LEU A 126 -24.23 4.91 42.85
CA LEU A 126 -23.22 4.88 43.93
C LEU A 126 -23.59 5.73 45.15
N GLY A 127 -24.36 6.81 44.96
CA GLY A 127 -24.80 7.69 46.05
C GLY A 127 -25.97 7.17 46.88
N ASN A 128 -26.63 6.10 46.41
CA ASN A 128 -27.78 5.46 47.06
C ASN A 128 -27.45 4.12 47.75
N GLN A 129 -26.16 3.74 47.85
CA GLN A 129 -25.65 2.61 48.64
C GLN A 129 -25.05 3.10 49.95
#